data_AF-A0AA93B943-F1
#
_entry.id   AF-A0AA93B943-F1
#
_cell.length_a   1.000
_cell.length_b   1.000
_cell.length_c   1.000
_cell.angle_alpha   90.00
_cell.angle_beta   90.00
_cell.angle_gamma   90.00
#
_symmetry.space_group_name_H-M   'P 1'
#
loop_
_entity.id
_entity.type
_entity.pdbx_description
1 polymer ?
#
loop_
_entity_poly.entity_id
_entity_poly.type
_entity_poly.pdbx_seq_one_letter_code
_entity_poly.pdbx_strand_id
1 'polypeptide(L)'
;MKVLIIEDEERGFSRLKRLLQNIDNSMELQGPLTTVKAVVDYLHNPHDEDVIFADIRLGDGDVFEAFMEIAPTAPSYSPQPTMSMLWRLSKATA
;
A
#
# COMPACT_ATOMS: atom_id res chain seq x y z
N MET A 1 -4.86 2.20 -15.79
CA MET A 1 -5.03 1.75 -14.39
C MET A 1 -4.05 2.53 -13.54
N LYS A 2 -4.51 3.15 -12.47
CA LYS A 2 -3.70 3.91 -11.52
C LYS A 2 -3.23 3.00 -10.39
N VAL A 3 -1.93 3.01 -10.11
CA VAL A 3 -1.33 2.12 -9.13
C VAL A 3 -0.43 2.93 -8.21
N LEU A 4 -0.65 2.80 -6.90
CA LEU A 4 0.27 3.30 -5.89
C LEU A 4 1.25 2.21 -5.48
N ILE A 5 2.52 2.57 -5.35
CA ILE A 5 3.55 1.71 -4.76
C ILE A 5 4.06 2.33 -3.46
N ILE A 6 3.92 1.57 -2.38
CA ILE A 6 4.46 1.86 -1.05
C ILE A 6 5.63 0.89 -0.84
N GLU A 7 6.82 1.43 -0.71
CA GLU A 7 8.07 0.68 -0.68
C GLU A 7 9.13 1.56 -0.01
N ASP A 8 9.88 1.00 0.93
CA ASP A 8 10.93 1.74 1.66
C ASP A 8 12.20 1.95 0.84
N GLU A 9 12.54 0.99 -0.03
CA GLU A 9 13.74 1.02 -0.87
C GLU A 9 13.46 1.39 -2.34
N GLU A 10 14.18 2.38 -2.85
CA GLU A 10 14.15 2.79 -4.27
C GLU A 10 14.46 1.63 -5.24
N ARG A 11 15.26 0.66 -4.81
CA ARG A 11 15.59 -0.54 -5.59
C ARG A 11 14.38 -1.46 -5.73
N GLY A 12 13.63 -1.67 -4.65
CA GLY A 12 12.38 -2.45 -4.66
C GLY A 12 11.35 -1.80 -5.59
N PHE A 13 11.18 -0.48 -5.46
CA PHE A 13 10.27 0.31 -6.29
C PHE A 13 10.63 0.21 -7.77
N SER A 14 11.90 0.48 -8.12
CA SER A 14 12.39 0.41 -9.50
C SER A 14 12.18 -0.98 -10.12
N ARG A 15 12.39 -2.04 -9.32
CA ARG A 15 12.18 -3.42 -9.77
C ARG A 15 10.70 -3.70 -10.01
N LEU A 16 9.83 -3.37 -9.07
CA LEU A 16 8.38 -3.59 -9.21
C LEU A 16 7.80 -2.77 -10.36
N LYS A 17 8.18 -1.49 -10.46
CA LYS A 17 7.81 -0.60 -11.56
C LYS A 17 8.12 -1.22 -12.91
N ARG A 18 9.33 -1.73 -13.10
CA ARG A 18 9.73 -2.40 -14.35
C ARG A 18 8.89 -3.65 -14.63
N LEU A 19 8.60 -4.45 -13.61
CA LEU A 19 7.77 -5.66 -13.77
C LEU A 19 6.33 -5.32 -14.19
N LEU A 20 5.72 -4.31 -13.56
CA LEU A 20 4.37 -3.85 -13.90
C LEU A 20 4.32 -3.26 -15.30
N GLN A 21 5.30 -2.42 -15.67
CA GLN A 21 5.38 -1.83 -17.01
C GLN A 21 5.61 -2.88 -18.12
N ASN A 22 6.28 -3.99 -17.80
CA ASN A 22 6.44 -5.11 -18.74
C ASN A 22 5.14 -5.91 -18.95
N ILE A 23 4.23 -5.90 -17.97
CA ILE A 23 2.92 -6.53 -18.07
C ILE A 23 1.97 -5.63 -18.86
N ASP A 24 1.90 -4.36 -18.48
CA ASP A 24 1.09 -3.35 -19.13
C ASP A 24 1.75 -1.97 -18.99
N ASN A 25 2.15 -1.39 -20.11
CA ASN A 25 2.83 -0.10 -20.15
C ASN A 25 1.87 1.09 -20.05
N SER A 26 0.56 0.87 -20.08
CA SER A 26 -0.47 1.89 -19.92
C SER A 26 -0.82 2.19 -18.45
N MET A 27 -0.23 1.43 -17.51
CA MET A 27 -0.39 1.69 -16.08
C MET A 27 0.23 3.02 -15.66
N GLU A 28 -0.51 3.81 -14.90
CA GLU A 28 -0.04 5.04 -14.26
C GLU A 28 0.50 4.67 -12.87
N LEU A 29 1.82 4.60 -12.73
CA LEU A 29 2.48 4.19 -11.49
C LEU A 29 2.90 5.41 -10.65
N GLN A 30 2.43 5.48 -9.41
CA GLN A 30 2.75 6.52 -8.42
C GLN A 30 3.61 5.95 -7.27
N GLY A 31 4.40 6.81 -6.62
CA GLY A 31 5.30 6.45 -5.52
C GLY A 31 6.80 6.62 -5.84
N PRO A 32 7.70 6.07 -5.02
CA PRO A 32 7.40 5.28 -3.81
C PRO A 32 7.02 6.16 -2.62
N LEU A 33 6.08 5.68 -1.82
CA LEU A 33 5.91 6.15 -0.43
C LEU A 33 6.76 5.27 0.47
N THR A 34 7.74 5.87 1.16
CA THR A 34 8.79 5.14 1.88
C THR A 34 8.58 5.07 3.39
N THR A 35 7.58 5.78 3.92
CA THR A 35 7.29 5.90 5.35
C THR A 35 5.79 5.80 5.63
N VAL A 36 5.43 5.24 6.78
CA VAL A 36 4.08 5.25 7.36
C VAL A 36 3.52 6.66 7.34
N LYS A 37 4.30 7.66 7.76
CA LYS A 37 3.86 9.06 7.69
C LYS A 37 3.45 9.50 6.29
N ALA A 38 4.25 9.18 5.26
CA ALA A 38 3.93 9.55 3.89
C ALA A 38 2.67 8.83 3.38
N VAL A 39 2.46 7.57 3.80
CA VAL A 39 1.25 6.81 3.49
C VAL A 39 0.01 7.44 4.14
N VAL A 40 0.09 7.80 5.42
CA VAL A 40 -1.01 8.49 6.13
C VAL A 40 -1.32 9.83 5.47
N ASP A 41 -0.30 10.66 5.23
CA ASP A 41 -0.46 11.97 4.59
C ASP A 41 -1.10 11.84 3.19
N TYR A 42 -0.75 10.78 2.44
CA TYR A 42 -1.35 10.49 1.15
C TYR A 42 -2.82 10.07 1.27
N LEU A 43 -3.13 9.12 2.17
CA LEU A 43 -4.49 8.58 2.33
C LEU A 43 -5.49 9.59 2.91
N HIS A 44 -5.03 10.62 3.63
CA HIS A 44 -5.86 11.75 4.08
C HIS A 44 -6.41 12.59 2.92
N ASN A 45 -5.78 12.54 1.75
CA ASN A 45 -6.22 13.24 0.55
C ASN A 45 -7.11 12.34 -0.32
N PRO A 46 -8.02 12.93 -1.13
CA PRO A 46 -8.72 12.19 -2.16
C PRO A 46 -7.72 11.52 -3.09
N HIS A 47 -7.89 10.21 -3.25
CA HIS A 47 -7.00 9.34 -3.99
C HIS A 47 -7.88 8.38 -4.82
N ASP A 48 -7.45 8.08 -6.05
CA ASP A 48 -8.28 7.39 -7.05
C ASP A 48 -7.56 6.21 -7.72
N GLU A 49 -6.64 5.61 -6.98
CA GLU A 49 -5.85 4.48 -7.45
C GLU A 49 -6.70 3.22 -7.45
N ASP A 50 -6.53 2.42 -8.49
CA ASP A 50 -7.25 1.16 -8.64
C ASP A 50 -6.65 0.07 -7.75
N VAL A 51 -5.32 0.12 -7.54
CA VAL A 51 -4.54 -0.89 -6.82
C VAL A 51 -3.41 -0.24 -6.02
N ILE A 52 -3.19 -0.70 -4.80
CA ILE A 52 -2.04 -0.35 -3.97
C ILE A 52 -1.16 -1.58 -3.78
N PHE A 53 0.12 -1.49 -4.16
CA PHE A 53 1.16 -2.43 -3.78
C PHE A 53 1.90 -1.85 -2.58
N ALA A 54 2.03 -2.62 -1.50
CA ALA A 54 2.70 -2.16 -0.29
C ALA A 54 3.65 -3.21 0.26
N ASP A 55 4.88 -2.80 0.55
CA ASP A 55 5.72 -3.55 1.48
C ASP A 55 5.18 -3.40 2.91
N ILE A 56 5.39 -4.43 3.74
CA ILE A 56 4.96 -4.47 5.12
C ILE A 56 5.77 -3.49 5.97
N ARG A 57 7.11 -3.47 5.79
CA ARG A 57 8.02 -2.63 6.57
C ARG A 57 8.39 -1.38 5.82
N LEU A 58 8.27 -0.25 6.49
CA LEU A 58 8.65 1.07 6.00
C LEU A 58 9.74 1.68 6.88
N GLY A 59 10.31 2.81 6.44
CA GLY A 59 11.45 3.44 7.12
C GLY A 59 11.19 3.84 8.58
N ASP A 60 9.92 4.02 8.96
CA ASP A 60 9.47 4.50 10.27
C ASP A 60 8.42 3.60 10.96
N GLY A 61 8.07 2.44 10.40
CA GLY A 61 7.09 1.52 11.01
C GLY A 61 6.52 0.48 10.04
N ASP A 62 5.46 -0.21 10.47
CA ASP A 62 4.72 -1.14 9.61
C ASP A 62 3.59 -0.40 8.87
N VAL A 63 3.38 -0.71 7.59
CA VAL A 63 2.33 -0.06 6.76
C VAL A 63 0.92 -0.24 7.34
N PHE A 64 0.71 -1.29 8.15
CA PHE A 64 -0.54 -1.53 8.85
C PHE A 64 -0.89 -0.40 9.84
N GLU A 65 0.10 0.30 10.39
CA GLU A 65 -0.14 1.45 11.26
C GLU A 65 -0.85 2.57 10.48
N ALA A 66 -0.45 2.82 9.24
CA ALA A 66 -1.13 3.78 8.37
C ALA A 66 -2.56 3.33 8.04
N PHE A 67 -2.75 2.04 7.73
CA PHE A 67 -4.07 1.50 7.36
C PHE A 67 -5.05 1.39 8.54
N MET A 68 -4.55 1.33 9.77
CA MET A 68 -5.38 1.43 10.98
C MET A 68 -5.88 2.86 11.23
N GLU A 69 -5.09 3.87 10.86
CA GLU A 69 -5.52 5.27 10.95
C GLU A 69 -6.54 5.60 9.85
N ILE A 70 -6.24 5.19 8.61
CA ILE A 70 -7.09 5.42 7.45
C ILE A 70 -7.07 4.19 6.55
N ALA A 71 -8.23 3.54 6.41
CA ALA A 71 -8.36 2.45 5.47
C ALA A 71 -8.33 2.97 4.03
N PRO A 72 -7.50 2.41 3.14
CA PRO A 72 -7.51 2.78 1.73
C PRO A 72 -8.85 2.43 1.09
N THR A 73 -9.28 3.26 0.14
CA THR A 73 -10.55 3.05 -0.59
C THR A 73 -10.41 1.95 -1.66
N ALA A 74 -9.20 1.76 -2.16
CA ALA A 74 -8.84 0.77 -3.17
C ALA A 74 -8.61 -0.64 -2.57
N PRO A 75 -8.85 -1.73 -3.31
CA PRO A 75 -8.49 -3.07 -2.87
C PRO A 75 -6.96 -3.20 -2.70
N SER A 76 -6.50 -3.40 -1.46
CA SER A 76 -5.10 -3.66 -1.12
C SER A 76 -4.78 -5.16 -1.20
N TYR A 77 -3.84 -5.58 -2.04
CA TYR A 77 -3.36 -6.97 -2.10
C TYR A 77 -2.08 -7.11 -1.25
N SER A 78 -2.12 -7.94 -0.21
CA SER A 78 -0.95 -8.31 0.61
C SER A 78 -0.85 -9.84 0.72
N PRO A 79 0.36 -10.44 0.61
CA PRO A 79 0.54 -11.90 0.64
C PRO A 79 0.36 -12.57 2.03
N GLN A 80 -0.14 -11.87 3.06
CA GLN A 80 -0.44 -12.37 4.42
C GLN A 80 -1.79 -11.79 4.92
N PRO A 81 -2.45 -12.37 5.95
CA PRO A 81 -3.91 -12.44 6.04
C PRO A 81 -4.59 -11.07 5.98
N THR A 82 -5.62 -11.00 5.15
CA THR A 82 -6.36 -9.78 4.81
C THR A 82 -6.85 -9.03 6.05
N MET A 83 -6.87 -7.69 5.99
CA MET A 83 -7.34 -6.81 7.08
C MET A 83 -8.73 -7.16 7.62
N SER A 84 -9.60 -7.74 6.77
CA SER A 84 -10.92 -8.29 7.16
C SER A 84 -10.83 -9.42 8.20
N MET A 85 -9.71 -10.14 8.25
CA MET A 85 -9.43 -11.21 9.20
C MET A 85 -8.91 -10.66 10.53
N LEU A 86 -8.05 -9.64 10.49
CA LEU A 86 -7.53 -8.97 11.70
C LEU A 86 -8.61 -8.17 12.43
N TRP A 87 -9.52 -7.50 11.69
CA TRP A 87 -10.68 -6.82 12.28
C TRP A 87 -11.66 -7.80 12.94
N ARG A 88 -11.91 -8.97 12.33
CA ARG A 88 -12.77 -10.01 12.93
C ARG A 88 -12.15 -10.61 14.19
N LEU A 89 -10.83 -10.78 14.25
CA LEU A 89 -10.14 -11.30 15.42
C LEU A 89 -10.15 -10.30 16.58
N SER A 90 -9.94 -9.00 16.30
CA SER A 90 -10.04 -7.93 17.31
C SER A 90 -11.44 -7.83 17.95
N LYS A 91 -12.50 -8.07 17.18
CA LYS A 91 -13.90 -8.07 17.66
C LYS A 91 -14.31 -9.35 18.39
N ALA A 92 -13.57 -10.45 18.23
CA ALA A 92 -13.92 -11.76 18.81
C ALA A 92 -13.34 -11.97 20.23
N THR A 93 -12.43 -11.11 20.68
CA THR A 93 -11.83 -11.14 22.03
C THR A 93 -12.36 -10.05 22.97
N ALA A 94 -13.55 -9.50 22.69
CA ALA A 94 -14.28 -8.57 23.56
C ALA A 94 -15.62 -9.16 24.00
#